data_AF-A0A1D6KGU5-F1
#
_entry.id   AF-A0A1D6KGU5-F1
#
_cell.length_a   1.000
_cell.length_b   1.000
_cell.length_c   1.000
_cell.angle_alpha   90.00
_cell.angle_beta   90.00
_cell.angle_gamma   90.00
#
_symmetry.space_group_name_H-M   'P 1'
#
loop_
_entity.id
_entity.type
_entity.pdbx_description
1 polymer ?
#
loop_
_entity_poly.entity_id
_entity_poly.type
_entity_poly.pdbx_seq_one_letter_code
_entity_poly.pdbx_strand_id
1 'polypeptide(L)'
;MAHQQQQFPTLSEWDPTLDLEALLSDIGFGLLGPDEPTTPASASASPTDATTSATPPEHDASASLTSAGPEAAAADENELAERRRRLRRRISNRESARRSRARKQRHLEELRGRAARLRAGNRDLAARLGGAQARAALARLANARLRAEAGALARRLYAARRALALRQVYAASGGSFDLQVLASLMA
;
A
#
# COMPACT_ATOMS: atom_id res chain seq x y z
N MET A 1 49.97 30.56 -12.87
CA MET A 1 49.46 29.30 -13.44
C MET A 1 49.92 28.15 -12.56
N ALA A 2 49.04 27.61 -11.71
CA ALA A 2 49.30 26.43 -10.90
C ALA A 2 48.34 25.32 -11.38
N HIS A 3 48.88 24.29 -12.02
CA HIS A 3 48.12 23.11 -12.44
C HIS A 3 48.12 22.09 -11.30
N GLN A 4 47.03 22.06 -10.55
CA GLN A 4 46.71 21.00 -9.61
C GLN A 4 46.15 19.81 -10.41
N GLN A 5 46.97 18.79 -10.65
CA GLN A 5 46.48 17.52 -11.20
C GLN A 5 45.75 16.75 -10.08
N GLN A 6 44.43 16.64 -10.20
CA GLN A 6 43.65 15.68 -9.41
C GLN A 6 43.94 14.27 -9.93
N GLN A 7 44.55 13.43 -9.09
CA GLN A 7 44.70 12.00 -9.35
C GLN A 7 43.35 11.32 -9.07
N PHE A 8 42.75 10.72 -10.10
CA PHE A 8 41.59 9.85 -9.93
C PHE A 8 42.04 8.48 -9.39
N PRO A 9 41.27 7.84 -8.49
CA PRO A 9 41.58 6.52 -7.97
C PRO A 9 41.63 5.48 -9.11
N THR A 10 42.66 4.63 -9.08
CA THR A 10 42.89 3.53 -10.03
C THR A 10 41.81 2.46 -9.91
N LEU A 11 41.38 1.91 -11.05
CA LEU A 11 40.26 0.96 -11.28
C LEU A 11 40.33 -0.42 -10.56
N SER A 12 41.02 -0.55 -9.43
CA SER A 12 41.41 -1.87 -8.87
C SER A 12 40.67 -2.31 -7.59
N GLU A 13 39.67 -1.57 -7.10
CA GLU A 13 38.99 -1.89 -5.81
C GLU A 13 37.46 -2.02 -5.88
N TRP A 14 36.86 -2.15 -7.07
CA TRP A 14 35.42 -2.48 -7.14
C TRP A 14 35.22 -3.98 -6.89
N ASP A 15 34.85 -4.35 -5.66
CA ASP A 15 34.36 -5.68 -5.31
C ASP A 15 32.82 -5.75 -5.47
N PRO A 16 32.31 -6.39 -6.55
CA PRO A 16 30.89 -6.38 -6.87
C PRO A 16 30.03 -7.21 -5.91
N THR A 17 30.63 -8.04 -5.06
CA THR A 17 29.87 -8.93 -4.17
C THR A 17 29.40 -8.23 -2.90
N LEU A 18 30.29 -7.43 -2.30
CA LEU A 18 30.00 -6.65 -1.09
C LEU A 18 28.98 -5.53 -1.35
N ASP A 19 29.09 -4.84 -2.50
CA ASP A 19 28.20 -3.72 -2.83
C ASP A 19 26.78 -4.18 -3.17
N LEU A 20 26.61 -5.37 -3.77
CA LEU A 20 25.28 -5.90 -4.06
C LEU A 20 24.55 -6.33 -2.79
N GLU A 21 25.24 -7.01 -1.87
CA GLU A 21 24.63 -7.40 -0.60
C GLU A 21 24.35 -6.20 0.30
N ALA A 22 25.25 -5.20 0.33
CA ALA A 22 25.02 -3.92 1.01
C ALA A 22 23.82 -3.17 0.41
N LEU A 23 23.70 -3.11 -0.92
CA LEU A 23 22.54 -2.53 -1.61
C LEU A 23 21.26 -3.31 -1.33
N LEU A 24 21.32 -4.64 -1.29
CA LEU A 24 20.18 -5.51 -0.99
C LEU A 24 19.72 -5.34 0.47
N SER A 25 20.65 -5.14 1.41
CA SER A 25 20.34 -4.88 2.82
C SER A 25 19.79 -3.47 3.05
N ASP A 26 20.34 -2.43 2.42
CA ASP A 26 19.86 -1.04 2.56
C ASP A 26 18.47 -0.82 1.94
N ILE A 27 18.10 -1.63 0.93
CA ILE A 27 16.77 -1.61 0.31
C ILE A 27 15.72 -2.38 1.18
N GLY A 28 16.11 -2.91 2.35
CA GLY A 28 15.20 -3.50 3.33
C GLY A 28 14.84 -4.97 3.06
N PHE A 29 15.73 -5.74 2.44
CA PHE A 29 15.52 -7.19 2.22
C PHE A 29 15.73 -8.05 3.49
N GLY A 30 16.10 -7.46 4.62
CA GLY A 30 16.06 -8.14 5.91
C GLY A 30 14.63 -8.26 6.41
N LEU A 31 14.01 -9.45 6.26
CA LEU A 31 12.82 -9.97 6.96
C LEU A 31 12.03 -8.92 7.78
N LEU A 32 11.42 -7.92 7.13
CA LEU A 32 10.52 -7.01 7.84
C LEU A 32 9.17 -7.72 7.95
N GLY A 33 8.98 -8.36 9.10
CA GLY A 33 7.71 -8.90 9.58
C GLY A 33 6.61 -7.85 9.52
N PRO A 34 5.34 -8.26 9.65
CA PRO A 34 4.23 -7.33 9.55
C PRO A 34 4.39 -6.24 10.61
N ASP A 35 4.70 -5.01 10.19
CA ASP A 35 4.51 -3.83 11.01
C ASP A 35 3.04 -3.78 11.40
N GLU A 36 2.79 -4.19 12.64
CA GLU A 36 1.57 -3.99 13.38
C GLU A 36 1.23 -2.49 13.29
N PRO A 37 0.07 -2.08 12.76
CA PRO A 37 -0.35 -0.69 12.86
C PRO A 37 -0.64 -0.40 14.32
N THR A 38 0.36 0.17 15.00
CA THR A 38 0.25 0.84 16.29
C THR A 38 -1.02 1.68 16.32
N THR A 39 -1.94 1.24 17.17
CA THR A 39 -3.15 1.94 17.55
C THR A 39 -2.79 3.28 18.19
N PRO A 40 -3.32 4.42 17.73
CA PRO A 40 -3.25 5.64 18.52
C PRO A 40 -4.29 5.56 19.65
N ALA A 41 -3.87 5.07 20.81
CA ALA A 41 -4.50 5.39 22.08
C ALA A 41 -4.05 6.78 22.51
N SER A 42 -4.85 7.82 22.26
CA SER A 42 -4.99 8.96 23.17
C SER A 42 -5.96 10.03 22.67
N ALA A 43 -6.72 10.50 23.66
CA ALA A 43 -7.22 11.86 23.84
C ALA A 43 -8.63 12.22 23.32
N SER A 44 -9.44 12.56 24.33
CA SER A 44 -10.49 13.58 24.35
C SER A 44 -11.87 13.13 23.85
N ALA A 45 -12.71 12.56 24.71
CA ALA A 45 -13.59 13.30 25.64
C ALA A 45 -14.49 14.30 24.90
N SER A 46 -15.76 13.92 24.72
CA SER A 46 -16.96 14.78 24.76
C SER A 46 -18.23 13.94 24.45
N PRO A 47 -19.07 13.60 25.44
CA PRO A 47 -20.49 13.38 25.19
C PRO A 47 -21.18 14.74 25.36
N THR A 48 -21.50 15.42 24.26
CA THR A 48 -22.45 16.53 24.33
C THR A 48 -23.84 15.95 24.50
N ASP A 49 -24.30 15.91 25.75
CA ASP A 49 -25.71 15.81 26.11
C ASP A 49 -26.46 17.01 25.50
N ALA A 50 -26.95 16.84 24.27
CA ALA A 50 -27.94 17.74 23.70
C ALA A 50 -29.33 17.29 24.18
N THR A 51 -29.63 17.72 25.40
CA THR A 51 -30.99 17.94 25.92
C THR A 51 -31.75 18.79 24.90
N THR A 52 -32.63 18.18 24.13
CA THR A 52 -33.73 18.92 23.46
C THR A 52 -35.03 18.42 24.06
N SER A 53 -35.40 19.11 25.14
CA SER A 53 -36.77 19.35 25.60
C SER A 53 -37.76 19.26 24.44
N ALA A 54 -38.63 18.25 24.40
CA ALA A 54 -39.93 18.33 25.04
C ALA A 54 -40.76 19.51 24.51
N THR A 55 -41.40 19.31 23.37
CA THR A 55 -42.61 20.04 22.96
C THR A 55 -43.69 19.02 22.62
N PRO A 56 -44.64 18.73 23.53
CA PRO A 56 -45.93 18.20 23.15
C PRO A 56 -46.81 19.37 22.66
N PRO A 57 -47.58 19.21 21.57
CA PRO A 57 -48.63 20.17 21.26
C PRO A 57 -49.75 19.99 22.29
N GLU A 58 -49.87 20.96 23.20
CA GLU A 58 -51.13 21.20 23.91
C GLU A 58 -52.12 21.74 22.89
N HIS A 59 -53.22 21.03 22.70
CA HIS A 59 -54.36 21.51 21.94
C HIS A 59 -55.57 21.52 22.87
N ASP A 60 -56.08 22.74 23.03
CA ASP A 60 -57.26 23.15 23.74
C ASP A 60 -58.49 22.31 23.38
N ALA A 61 -59.30 21.95 24.37
CA ALA A 61 -60.74 21.76 24.19
C ALA A 61 -61.45 21.83 25.56
N SER A 62 -61.98 23.02 25.78
CA SER A 62 -63.09 23.46 26.64
C SER A 62 -63.94 22.42 27.37
N ALA A 63 -64.21 22.80 28.62
CA ALA A 63 -65.15 22.24 29.56
C ALA A 63 -66.55 21.97 28.99
N SER A 64 -67.13 20.84 29.42
CA SER A 64 -68.58 20.69 29.57
C SER A 64 -68.82 19.65 30.67
N LEU A 65 -69.15 20.12 31.88
CA LEU A 65 -69.62 19.26 32.96
C LEU A 65 -71.02 18.77 32.60
N THR A 66 -71.12 17.53 32.11
CA THR A 66 -72.40 16.83 31.99
C THR A 66 -72.46 15.73 33.03
N SER A 67 -73.55 15.71 33.81
CA SER A 67 -73.85 14.77 34.88
C SER A 67 -73.65 13.30 34.47
N ALA A 68 -72.53 12.71 34.89
CA ALA A 68 -72.13 11.36 34.51
C ALA A 68 -72.77 10.30 35.41
N GLY A 69 -73.74 9.56 34.85
CA GLY A 69 -74.09 8.23 35.36
C GLY A 69 -72.92 7.25 35.17
N PRO A 70 -72.96 6.05 35.78
CA PRO A 70 -71.83 5.11 35.80
C PRO A 70 -71.31 4.70 34.41
N GLU A 71 -72.11 4.84 33.35
CA GLU A 71 -71.68 4.60 31.96
C GLU A 71 -70.74 5.68 31.40
N ALA A 72 -70.92 6.95 31.79
CA ALA A 72 -70.04 8.03 31.36
C ALA A 72 -68.65 7.92 32.01
N ALA A 73 -68.59 7.47 33.27
CA ALA A 73 -67.33 7.15 33.92
C ALA A 73 -66.60 6.00 33.21
N ALA A 74 -67.32 4.97 32.74
CA ALA A 74 -66.73 3.87 31.98
C ALA A 74 -66.22 4.31 30.59
N ALA A 75 -66.92 5.23 29.92
CA ALA A 75 -66.48 5.80 28.65
C ALA A 75 -65.18 6.61 28.79
N ASP A 76 -65.07 7.43 29.84
CA ASP A 76 -63.87 8.21 30.17
C ASP A 76 -62.67 7.30 30.49
N GLU A 77 -62.88 6.21 31.23
CA GLU A 77 -61.82 5.24 31.54
C GLU A 77 -61.28 4.56 30.27
N ASN A 78 -62.15 4.22 29.32
CA ASN A 78 -61.73 3.62 28.06
C ASN A 78 -60.92 4.60 27.20
N GLU A 79 -61.34 5.87 27.12
CA GLU A 79 -60.58 6.91 26.40
C GLU A 79 -59.20 7.14 27.04
N LEU A 80 -59.13 7.19 28.36
CA LEU A 80 -57.86 7.30 29.10
C LEU A 80 -56.95 6.08 28.85
N ALA A 81 -57.52 4.87 28.81
CA ALA A 81 -56.79 3.64 28.47
C ALA A 81 -56.25 3.67 27.03
N GLU A 82 -57.05 4.14 26.06
CA GLU A 82 -56.62 4.34 24.69
C GLU A 82 -55.51 5.38 24.57
N ARG A 83 -55.65 6.53 25.24
CA ARG A 83 -54.61 7.60 25.27
C ARG A 83 -53.31 7.05 25.85
N ARG A 84 -53.35 6.27 26.94
CA ARG A 84 -52.19 5.57 27.53
C ARG A 84 -51.57 4.58 26.54
N ARG A 85 -52.37 3.80 25.80
CA ARG A 85 -51.90 2.85 24.77
C ARG A 85 -51.22 3.58 23.60
N ARG A 86 -51.81 4.67 23.12
CA ARG A 86 -51.24 5.53 22.05
C ARG A 86 -49.92 6.16 22.51
N LEU A 87 -49.83 6.63 23.75
CA LEU A 87 -48.58 7.16 24.32
C LEU A 87 -47.47 6.09 24.39
N ARG A 88 -47.78 4.88 24.88
CA ARG A 88 -46.82 3.76 24.90
C ARG A 88 -46.29 3.41 23.50
N ARG A 89 -47.17 3.41 22.49
CA ARG A 89 -46.78 3.19 21.09
C ARG A 89 -45.86 4.30 20.56
N ARG A 90 -46.15 5.56 20.86
CA ARG A 90 -45.30 6.70 20.46
C ARG A 90 -43.91 6.61 21.08
N ILE A 91 -43.82 6.25 22.36
CA ILE A 91 -42.55 6.06 23.05
C ILE A 91 -41.77 4.88 22.45
N SER A 92 -42.42 3.72 22.28
CA SER A 92 -41.80 2.53 21.70
C SER A 92 -41.31 2.76 20.26
N ASN A 93 -42.10 3.43 19.42
CA ASN A 93 -41.68 3.78 18.06
C ASN A 93 -40.53 4.79 18.03
N ARG A 94 -40.53 5.78 18.95
CA ARG A 94 -39.41 6.70 19.10
C ARG A 94 -38.14 5.95 19.45
N GLU A 95 -38.23 5.02 20.38
CA GLU A 95 -37.09 4.21 20.80
C GLU A 95 -36.63 3.25 19.69
N SER A 96 -37.55 2.59 18.99
CA SER A 96 -37.22 1.68 17.89
C SER A 96 -36.59 2.43 16.70
N ALA A 97 -37.07 3.63 16.38
CA ALA A 97 -36.47 4.52 15.39
C ALA A 97 -35.06 4.97 15.81
N ARG A 98 -34.87 5.36 17.09
CA ARG A 98 -33.54 5.69 17.63
C ARG A 98 -32.59 4.50 17.51
N ARG A 99 -33.00 3.30 17.94
CA ARG A 99 -32.20 2.08 17.85
C ARG A 99 -31.88 1.72 16.39
N SER A 100 -32.83 1.90 15.47
CA SER A 100 -32.62 1.70 14.03
C SER A 100 -31.59 2.66 13.45
N ARG A 101 -31.69 3.96 13.76
CA ARG A 101 -30.70 4.98 13.39
C ARG A 101 -29.32 4.64 13.95
N ALA A 102 -29.24 4.26 15.23
CA ALA A 102 -27.98 3.88 15.87
C ALA A 102 -27.32 2.66 15.22
N ARG A 103 -28.11 1.62 14.85
CA ARG A 103 -27.58 0.45 14.13
C ARG A 103 -27.05 0.83 12.74
N LYS A 104 -27.80 1.63 11.98
CA LYS A 104 -27.35 2.11 10.65
C LYS A 104 -26.07 2.94 10.78
N GLN A 105 -25.99 3.80 11.79
CA GLN A 105 -24.80 4.62 12.06
C GLN A 105 -23.57 3.75 12.32
N ARG A 106 -23.68 2.76 13.22
CA ARG A 106 -22.58 1.81 13.50
C ARG A 106 -22.14 1.07 12.23
N HIS A 107 -23.09 0.60 11.42
CA HIS A 107 -22.76 -0.09 10.17
C HIS A 107 -22.01 0.82 9.16
N LEU A 108 -22.39 2.09 9.07
CA LEU A 108 -21.68 3.07 8.24
C LEU A 108 -20.26 3.33 8.76
N GLU A 109 -20.07 3.41 10.07
CA GLU A 109 -18.75 3.54 10.71
C GLU A 109 -17.86 2.32 10.44
N GLU A 110 -18.41 1.11 10.58
CA GLU A 110 -17.72 -0.14 10.23
C GLU A 110 -17.30 -0.18 8.75
N LEU A 111 -18.20 0.22 7.83
CA LEU A 111 -17.90 0.31 6.40
C LEU A 111 -16.81 1.34 6.11
N ARG A 112 -16.86 2.51 6.74
CA ARG A 112 -15.82 3.54 6.64
C ARG A 112 -14.47 3.03 7.14
N GLY A 113 -14.45 2.34 8.27
CA GLY A 113 -13.25 1.70 8.82
C GLY A 113 -12.67 0.64 7.88
N ARG A 114 -13.52 -0.23 7.31
CA ARG A 114 -13.11 -1.21 6.29
C ARG A 114 -12.53 -0.53 5.05
N ALA A 115 -13.18 0.50 4.52
CA ALA A 115 -12.70 1.23 3.36
C ALA A 115 -11.38 1.95 3.63
N ALA A 116 -11.18 2.52 4.81
CA ALA A 116 -9.92 3.13 5.22
C ALA A 116 -8.77 2.10 5.25
N ARG A 117 -8.99 0.93 5.87
CA ARG A 117 -8.01 -0.17 5.89
C ARG A 117 -7.64 -0.65 4.49
N LEU A 118 -8.63 -0.86 3.62
CA LEU A 118 -8.38 -1.29 2.23
C LEU A 118 -7.60 -0.24 1.44
N ARG A 119 -7.90 1.06 1.62
CA ARG A 119 -7.13 2.14 0.99
C ARG A 119 -5.69 2.19 1.49
N ALA A 120 -5.48 2.02 2.80
CA ALA A 120 -4.13 1.96 3.37
C ALA A 120 -3.34 0.76 2.80
N GLY A 121 -3.94 -0.43 2.79
CA GLY A 121 -3.32 -1.62 2.20
C GLY A 121 -3.04 -1.47 0.71
N ASN A 122 -3.93 -0.83 -0.05
CA ASN A 122 -3.70 -0.57 -1.48
C ASN A 122 -2.51 0.37 -1.72
N ARG A 123 -2.35 1.41 -0.89
CA ARG A 123 -1.18 2.31 -0.97
C ARG A 123 0.13 1.59 -0.64
N ASP A 124 0.13 0.75 0.41
CA ASP A 124 1.30 -0.06 0.77
C ASP A 124 1.68 -1.03 -0.36
N LEU A 125 0.71 -1.76 -0.91
CA LEU A 125 0.94 -2.65 -2.05
C LEU A 125 1.46 -1.90 -3.29
N ALA A 126 0.93 -0.71 -3.57
CA ALA A 126 1.41 0.12 -4.68
C ALA A 126 2.87 0.58 -4.46
N ALA A 127 3.23 0.99 -3.24
CA ALA A 127 4.60 1.35 -2.89
C ALA A 127 5.56 0.15 -3.03
N ARG A 128 5.17 -1.03 -2.53
CA ARG A 128 5.93 -2.28 -2.68
C ARG A 128 6.12 -2.66 -4.15
N LEU A 129 5.08 -2.52 -4.98
CA LEU A 129 5.16 -2.76 -6.41
C LEU A 129 6.13 -1.80 -7.10
N GLY A 130 6.06 -0.51 -6.78
CA GLY A 130 7.02 0.48 -7.29
C GLY A 130 8.46 0.13 -6.93
N GLY A 131 8.72 -0.24 -5.68
CA GLY A 131 10.04 -0.71 -5.24
C GLY A 131 10.50 -1.98 -5.96
N ALA A 132 9.60 -2.93 -6.21
CA ALA A 132 9.91 -4.15 -6.98
C ALA A 132 10.24 -3.84 -8.45
N GLN A 133 9.53 -2.90 -9.07
CA GLN A 133 9.80 -2.46 -10.44
C GLN A 133 11.16 -1.78 -10.56
N ALA A 134 11.51 -0.90 -9.61
CA ALA A 134 12.82 -0.26 -9.56
C ALA A 134 13.95 -1.29 -9.43
N ARG A 135 13.81 -2.25 -8.51
CA ARG A 135 14.77 -3.36 -8.34
C ARG A 135 14.90 -4.20 -9.62
N ALA A 136 13.79 -4.54 -10.27
CA ALA A 136 13.82 -5.27 -11.53
C ALA A 136 14.52 -4.49 -12.64
N ALA A 137 14.35 -3.16 -12.69
CA ALA A 137 15.07 -2.32 -13.64
C ALA A 137 16.58 -2.31 -13.38
N LEU A 138 17.00 -2.16 -12.11
CA LEU A 138 18.42 -2.23 -11.72
C LEU A 138 19.04 -3.59 -12.07
N ALA A 139 18.35 -4.70 -11.76
CA ALA A 139 18.81 -6.04 -12.11
C ALA A 139 18.97 -6.23 -13.63
N ARG A 140 18.07 -5.68 -14.45
CA ARG A 140 18.19 -5.71 -15.91
C ARG A 140 19.40 -4.92 -16.40
N LEU A 141 19.67 -3.75 -15.83
CA LEU A 141 20.84 -2.94 -16.16
C LEU A 141 22.15 -3.65 -15.80
N ALA A 142 22.24 -4.22 -14.58
CA ALA A 142 23.39 -5.02 -14.16
C ALA A 142 23.61 -6.22 -15.09
N ASN A 143 22.54 -6.92 -15.46
CA ASN A 143 22.63 -8.06 -16.37
C ASN A 143 23.07 -7.64 -17.79
N ALA A 144 22.59 -6.52 -18.30
CA ALA A 144 23.05 -5.96 -19.59
C ALA A 144 24.54 -5.63 -19.56
N ARG A 145 25.04 -5.04 -18.46
CA ARG A 145 26.47 -4.76 -18.25
C ARG A 145 27.28 -6.06 -18.24
N LEU A 146 26.89 -7.05 -17.44
CA LEU A 146 27.58 -8.34 -17.37
C LEU A 146 27.64 -9.03 -18.73
N ARG A 147 26.57 -8.96 -19.53
CA ARG A 147 26.56 -9.48 -20.91
C ARG A 147 27.53 -8.74 -21.82
N ALA A 148 27.63 -7.42 -21.69
CA ALA A 148 28.59 -6.63 -22.46
C ALA A 148 30.04 -6.98 -22.10
N GLU A 149 30.34 -7.13 -20.81
CA GLU A 149 31.65 -7.56 -20.31
C GLU A 149 32.00 -8.98 -20.79
N ALA A 150 31.06 -9.94 -20.66
CA ALA A 150 31.23 -11.29 -21.16
C ALA A 150 31.50 -11.33 -22.68
N GLY A 151 30.79 -10.51 -23.45
CA GLY A 151 31.02 -10.37 -24.89
C GLY A 151 32.41 -9.78 -25.22
N ALA A 152 32.89 -8.81 -24.43
CA ALA A 152 34.23 -8.26 -24.58
C ALA A 152 35.31 -9.29 -24.27
N LEU A 153 35.16 -10.06 -23.20
CA LEU A 153 36.06 -11.15 -22.83
C LEU A 153 36.07 -12.27 -23.89
N ALA A 154 34.91 -12.65 -24.41
CA ALA A 154 34.80 -13.64 -25.49
C ALA A 154 35.57 -13.19 -26.75
N ARG A 155 35.47 -11.91 -27.15
CA ARG A 155 36.26 -11.35 -28.26
C ARG A 155 37.76 -11.37 -27.98
N ARG A 156 38.19 -11.00 -26.77
CA ARG A 156 39.61 -11.04 -26.36
C ARG A 156 40.16 -12.47 -26.39
N LEU A 157 39.40 -13.44 -25.88
CA LEU A 157 39.75 -14.86 -25.89
C LEU A 157 39.87 -15.40 -27.32
N TYR A 158 38.92 -15.07 -28.19
CA TYR A 158 38.96 -15.44 -29.60
C TYR A 158 40.20 -14.86 -30.30
N ALA A 159 40.49 -13.58 -30.11
CA ALA A 159 41.69 -12.94 -30.66
C ALA A 159 42.99 -13.60 -30.15
N ALA A 160 43.07 -13.92 -28.85
CA ALA A 160 44.22 -14.61 -28.27
C ALA A 160 44.41 -16.03 -28.84
N ARG A 161 43.31 -16.80 -28.98
CA ARG A 161 43.33 -18.13 -29.62
C ARG A 161 43.78 -18.05 -31.07
N ARG A 162 43.28 -17.08 -31.84
CA ARG A 162 43.69 -16.86 -33.23
C ARG A 162 45.18 -16.50 -33.33
N ALA A 163 45.68 -15.62 -32.46
CA ALA A 163 47.09 -15.26 -32.42
C ALA A 163 48.00 -16.46 -32.09
N LEU A 164 47.57 -17.33 -31.16
CA LEU A 164 48.29 -18.56 -30.85
C LEU A 164 48.32 -19.53 -32.05
N ALA A 165 47.19 -19.73 -32.73
CA ALA A 165 47.12 -20.56 -33.93
C ALA A 165 48.05 -20.04 -35.03
N LEU A 166 48.02 -18.73 -35.32
CA LEU A 166 48.93 -18.09 -36.27
C LEU A 166 50.40 -18.34 -35.92
N ARG A 167 50.76 -18.19 -34.63
CA ARG A 167 52.12 -18.46 -34.15
C ARG A 167 52.52 -19.92 -34.32
N GLN A 168 51.62 -20.86 -34.07
CA GLN A 168 51.89 -22.29 -34.26
C GLN A 168 52.11 -22.64 -35.73
N VAL A 169 51.30 -22.10 -36.63
CA VAL A 169 51.49 -22.29 -38.08
C VAL A 169 52.82 -21.67 -38.54
N TYR A 170 53.17 -20.46 -38.06
CA TYR A 170 54.45 -19.82 -38.39
C TYR A 170 55.68 -20.63 -37.95
N ALA A 171 55.61 -21.20 -36.74
CA ALA A 171 56.67 -22.04 -36.21
C ALA A 171 56.80 -23.36 -37.00
N ALA A 172 55.67 -23.94 -37.43
CA ALA A 172 55.65 -25.16 -38.24
C ALA A 172 56.15 -24.93 -39.68
N SER A 173 55.98 -23.72 -40.24
CA SER A 173 56.41 -23.38 -41.60
C SER A 173 57.86 -22.89 -41.71
N GLY A 174 58.65 -23.00 -40.64
CA GLY A 174 60.06 -22.58 -40.63
C GLY A 174 60.26 -21.07 -40.80
N GLY A 175 59.25 -20.26 -40.45
CA GLY A 175 59.30 -18.81 -40.61
C GLY A 175 58.97 -18.29 -42.02
N SER A 176 58.62 -19.17 -42.95
CA SER A 176 58.19 -18.81 -44.30
C SER A 176 56.67 -18.85 -44.39
N PHE A 177 56.05 -17.71 -44.70
CA PHE A 177 54.65 -17.66 -45.14
C PHE A 177 54.60 -17.07 -46.54
N ASP A 178 53.91 -17.76 -47.46
CA ASP A 178 53.40 -17.09 -48.64
C ASP A 178 52.34 -16.06 -48.21
N LEU A 179 52.44 -14.84 -48.72
CA LEU A 179 51.48 -13.74 -48.46
C LEU A 179 50.02 -14.16 -48.72
N GLN A 180 49.80 -15.12 -49.62
CA GLN A 180 48.49 -15.70 -49.92
C GLN A 180 47.92 -16.56 -48.78
N VAL A 181 48.77 -17.27 -48.02
CA VAL A 181 48.34 -18.06 -46.86
C VAL A 181 47.99 -17.15 -45.68
N LEU A 182 48.72 -16.04 -45.51
CA LEU A 182 48.36 -15.02 -44.52
C LEU A 182 47.06 -14.28 -44.89
N ALA A 183 46.83 -14.00 -46.17
CA ALA A 183 45.62 -13.34 -46.63
C ALA A 183 44.36 -14.20 -46.43
N SER A 184 44.44 -15.52 -46.67
CA SER A 184 43.29 -16.43 -46.50
C SER A 184 42.94 -16.70 -45.03
N LEU A 185 43.88 -16.51 -44.11
CA LEU A 185 43.68 -16.72 -42.67
C LEU A 185 43.22 -15.44 -41.92
N MET A 186 43.29 -14.29 -42.61
CA MET A 186 42.86 -12.98 -42.09
C MET A 186 41.46 -12.56 -42.58
N ALA A 187 40.89 -13.23 -43.57
CA ALA A 187 39.51 -13.08 -44.04
C ALA A 187 38.55 -13.93 -43.21
#